data_AF-A0A937CNY9-F1
#
_entry.id   AF-A0A937CNY9-F1
#
_cell.length_a   1.000
_cell.length_b   1.000
_cell.length_c   1.000
_cell.angle_alpha   90.00
_cell.angle_beta   90.00
_cell.angle_gamma   90.00
#
_symmetry.space_group_name_H-M   'P 1'
#
loop_
_entity.id
_entity.type
_entity.pdbx_description
1 polymer ?
#
loop_
_entity_poly.entity_id
_entity_poly.type
_entity_poly.pdbx_seq_one_letter_code
_entity_poly.pdbx_strand_id
1 'polypeptide(L)' 'MATVSIRIDDETKDRWNNLAKTHGLNQSELFQQAILEKLEELEDFYVVKERLSNSFKTISNEDVWKELGIED' A
#
# COMPACT_ATOMS: atom_id res chain seq x y z
N MET A 1 10.15 0.84 -20.89
CA MET A 1 10.90 0.36 -19.72
C MET A 1 11.53 1.56 -19.05
N ALA A 2 11.31 1.74 -17.74
CA ALA A 2 11.95 2.81 -16.96
C ALA A 2 12.99 2.18 -16.03
N THR A 3 14.05 2.93 -15.70
CA THR A 3 15.11 2.48 -14.79
C THR A 3 15.14 3.42 -13.60
N VAL A 4 15.21 2.84 -12.40
CA VAL A 4 15.35 3.58 -11.14
C VAL A 4 16.70 3.20 -10.52
N SER A 5 17.44 4.21 -10.08
CA SER A 5 18.65 4.03 -9.28
C SER A 5 18.42 4.65 -7.91
N ILE A 6 18.64 3.85 -6.86
CA ILE A 6 18.50 4.30 -5.47
C ILE A 6 19.80 4.10 -4.73
N ARG A 7 20.06 4.98 -3.76
CA ARG A 7 21.11 4.79 -2.77
C ARG A 7 20.51 4.11 -1.55
N ILE A 8 21.13 3.01 -1.13
CA ILE A 8 20.85 2.33 0.13
C ILE A 8 22.18 2.17 0.88
N ASP A 9 22.11 2.00 2.19
CA ASP A 9 23.26 1.67 3.01
C ASP A 9 23.73 0.22 2.75
N ASP A 10 24.99 -0.06 3.13
CA ASP A 10 25.62 -1.36 2.88
C ASP A 10 24.92 -2.50 3.64
N GLU A 11 24.41 -2.23 4.85
CA GLU A 11 23.69 -3.24 5.65
C GLU A 11 22.41 -3.69 4.95
N THR A 12 21.60 -2.75 4.47
CA THR A 12 20.39 -3.03 3.69
C THR A 12 20.71 -3.82 2.44
N LYS A 13 21.77 -3.45 1.71
CA LYS A 13 22.21 -4.16 0.51
C LYS A 13 22.60 -5.60 0.82
N ASP A 14 23.35 -5.83 1.89
CA ASP A 14 23.79 -7.16 2.29
C ASP A 14 22.63 -8.04 2.74
N ARG A 15 21.70 -7.49 3.51
CA ARG A 15 20.46 -8.18 3.91
C ARG A 15 19.64 -8.61 2.70
N TRP A 16 19.47 -7.72 1.72
CA TRP A 16 18.74 -8.01 0.49
C TRP A 16 19.44 -9.08 -0.36
N ASN A 17 20.77 -9.00 -0.51
CA ASN A 17 21.57 -10.01 -1.20
C ASN A 17 21.43 -11.39 -0.55
N ASN A 18 21.53 -11.46 0.78
CA ASN A 18 21.46 -12.72 1.51
C ASN A 18 20.07 -13.34 1.39
N LEU A 19 19.00 -12.55 1.59
CA LEU A 19 17.63 -13.03 1.46
C LEU A 19 17.37 -13.61 0.05
N ALA A 20 17.79 -12.88 -0.99
CA ALA A 20 17.60 -13.32 -2.36
C ALA A 20 18.35 -14.62 -2.66
N LYS A 21 19.61 -14.72 -2.23
CA LYS A 21 20.43 -15.93 -2.41
C LYS A 21 19.87 -17.14 -1.67
N THR A 22 19.47 -16.97 -0.41
CA THR A 22 18.99 -18.07 0.43
C THR A 22 17.70 -18.69 -0.10
N HIS A 23 16.83 -17.89 -0.72
CA HIS A 23 15.51 -18.34 -1.19
C HIS A 23 15.39 -18.44 -2.72
N GLY A 24 16.47 -18.19 -3.46
CA GLY A 24 16.44 -18.20 -4.93
C GLY A 24 15.55 -17.12 -5.54
N LEU A 25 15.42 -15.96 -4.87
CA LEU A 25 14.59 -14.86 -5.33
C LEU A 25 15.36 -13.95 -6.29
N ASN A 26 14.65 -13.37 -7.26
CA ASN A 26 15.18 -12.31 -8.11
C ASN A 26 15.09 -10.97 -7.37
N GLN A 27 16.22 -10.30 -7.20
CA GLN A 27 16.27 -9.01 -6.51
C GLN A 27 15.43 -7.96 -7.19
N SER A 28 15.54 -7.83 -8.52
CA SER A 28 14.80 -6.81 -9.27
C SER A 28 13.29 -7.01 -9.14
N GLU A 29 12.82 -8.25 -9.14
CA GLU A 29 11.40 -8.57 -8.93
C GLU A 29 10.97 -8.23 -7.50
N LEU A 30 11.78 -8.56 -6.49
CA LEU A 30 11.50 -8.21 -5.10
C LEU A 30 11.41 -6.69 -4.90
N PHE A 31 12.30 -5.93 -5.55
CA PHE A 31 12.26 -4.47 -5.50
C PHE A 31 11.03 -3.90 -6.18
N GLN A 32 10.67 -4.43 -7.35
CA GLN A 32 9.47 -4.03 -8.07
C GLN A 32 8.21 -4.32 -7.25
N GLN A 33 8.14 -5.50 -6.62
CA GLN A 33 7.04 -5.88 -5.75
C GLN A 33 6.95 -4.95 -4.53
N ALA A 34 8.06 -4.67 -3.85
CA ALA A 34 8.07 -3.78 -2.70
C ALA A 34 7.61 -2.35 -3.05
N ILE A 35 7.96 -1.85 -4.25
CA ILE A 35 7.44 -0.56 -4.74
C ILE A 35 5.93 -0.64 -4.95
N LEU A 36 5.45 -1.70 -5.62
CA LEU A 36 4.05 -1.86 -5.97
C LEU A 36 3.18 -1.96 -4.71
N GLU A 37 3.56 -2.82 -3.76
CA GLU A 37 2.86 -2.95 -2.47
C GLU A 37 2.81 -1.61 -1.74
N LYS A 38 3.92 -0.85 -1.70
CA LYS A 38 3.91 0.44 -1.02
C LYS A 38 3.07 1.49 -1.76
N LEU A 39 3.05 1.44 -3.08
CA LEU A 39 2.26 2.35 -3.90
C LEU A 39 0.77 2.12 -3.65
N GLU A 40 0.31 0.88 -3.66
CA GLU A 40 -1.09 0.51 -3.38
C GLU A 40 -1.53 1.03 -2.00
N GLU A 41 -0.73 0.81 -0.95
CA GLU A 41 -1.02 1.35 0.39
C GLU A 41 -1.14 2.87 0.41
N LEU A 42 -0.27 3.57 -0.32
CA LEU A 42 -0.27 5.03 -0.37
C LEU A 42 -1.45 5.55 -1.16
N GLU A 43 -1.81 4.92 -2.28
CA GLU A 43 -2.98 5.25 -3.08
C GLU A 43 -4.25 5.17 -2.23
N ASP A 44 -4.46 4.05 -1.54
CA ASP A 44 -5.61 3.87 -0.62
C ASP A 44 -5.62 4.93 0.48
N PHE A 45 -4.48 5.15 1.14
CA PHE A 45 -4.36 6.12 2.21
C PHE A 45 -4.72 7.54 1.74
N TYR A 46 -4.17 7.96 0.60
CA TYR A 46 -4.41 9.31 0.09
C TYR A 46 -5.82 9.50 -0.45
N VAL A 47 -6.44 8.47 -1.04
CA VAL A 47 -7.85 8.50 -1.43
C VAL A 47 -8.75 8.74 -0.22
N VAL A 48 -8.55 7.98 0.87
CA VAL A 48 -9.34 8.14 2.09
C VAL A 48 -9.06 9.50 2.74
N LYS A 49 -7.79 9.89 2.85
CA LYS A 49 -7.39 11.19 3.42
C LYS A 49 -8.01 12.35 2.67
N GLU A 50 -8.02 12.31 1.33
CA GLU A 50 -8.66 13.33 0.50
C GLU A 50 -10.16 13.37 0.73
N ARG A 51 -10.84 12.21 0.74
CA ARG A 51 -12.28 12.14 1.05
C ARG A 51 -12.62 12.76 2.41
N LEU A 52 -11.80 12.49 3.42
CA LEU A 52 -12.01 12.99 4.80
C LEU A 52 -11.56 14.44 5.00
N SER A 53 -10.80 15.02 4.07
CA SER A 53 -10.35 16.41 4.15
C SER A 53 -11.49 17.43 4.00
N ASN A 54 -12.60 17.01 3.39
CA ASN A 54 -13.79 17.82 3.22
C ASN A 54 -14.90 17.36 4.17
N SER A 55 -15.71 18.30 4.67
CA SER A 55 -16.91 17.95 5.42
C SER A 55 -17.88 17.18 4.53
N PHE A 56 -18.41 16.07 5.02
CA PHE A 56 -19.42 15.28 4.33
C PHE A 56 -20.67 15.15 5.19
N LYS A 57 -21.83 14.96 4.54
CA LYS A 57 -23.08 14.68 5.24
C LYS A 57 -23.00 13.26 5.82
N THR A 58 -23.06 13.16 7.13
CA THR A 58 -23.18 11.87 7.83
C THR A 58 -24.65 11.47 7.93
N ILE A 59 -24.91 10.17 7.92
CA ILE A 59 -26.20 9.58 8.27
C ILE A 59 -26.07 8.81 9.60
N SER A 60 -27.18 8.60 10.31
CA SER A 60 -27.14 7.85 11.57
C SER A 60 -26.86 6.37 11.30
N ASN A 61 -26.37 5.64 12.32
CA ASN A 61 -26.18 4.20 12.17
C ASN A 61 -27.50 3.48 11.87
N GLU A 62 -28.62 3.89 12.48
CA GLU A 62 -29.96 3.34 12.18
C GLU A 62 -30.33 3.52 10.69
N ASP A 63 -30.07 4.70 10.12
CA ASP A 63 -30.34 4.96 8.70
C ASP A 63 -29.45 4.12 7.77
N VAL A 64 -28.17 3.91 8.13
CA VAL A 64 -27.25 3.03 7.37
C VAL A 64 -27.78 1.60 7.33
N TRP A 65 -28.25 1.08 8.46
CA TRP A 65 -28.72 -0.31 8.57
C TRP A 65 -30.00 -0.56 7.77
N LYS A 66 -30.91 0.43 7.77
CA LYS A 66 -32.10 0.43 6.90
C LYS A 66 -31.74 0.49 5.42
N GLU A 67 -30.82 1.37 5.03
CA GLU A 67 -30.40 1.50 3.63
C GLU A 67 -29.72 0.23 3.10
N LEU A 68 -28.97 -0.47 3.95
CA LEU A 68 -28.32 -1.75 3.63
C LEU A 68 -29.26 -2.96 3.75
N GLY A 69 -30.51 -2.79 4.20
CA GLY A 69 -31.49 -3.87 4.38
C GLY A 69 -31.12 -4.87 5.48
N ILE A 70 -30.35 -4.42 6.49
CA ILE A 70 -29.96 -5.25 7.64
C ILE A 70 -31.02 -5.17 8.75
N GLU A 71 -31.70 -4.03 8.88
CA GLU A 71 -32.84 -3.81 9.79
C GLU A 71 -33.98 -3.11 9.04
N ASP A 72 -35.21 -3.28 9.54
CA ASP A 72 -36.45 -2.69 8.98
C ASP A 72 -36.58 -1.18 9.27
#